data_AF-A0ABD6QQI0-F1
#
_entry.id   AF-A0ABD6QQI0-F1
#
_cell.length_a   1.000
_cell.length_b   1.000
_cell.length_c   1.000
_cell.angle_alpha   90.00
_cell.angle_beta   90.00
_cell.angle_gamma   90.00
#
_symmetry.space_group_name_H-M   'P 1'
#
loop_
_entity.id
_entity.type
_entity.pdbx_description
1 polymer ?
#
loop_
_entity_poly.entity_id
_entity_poly.type
_entity_poly.pdbx_seq_one_letter_code
_entity_poly.pdbx_strand_id
1 'polypeptide(L)'
;PASQPGPGGGLCCAAPRRCFGQYGYESATVRRLEETIGLSRGAIFHHFKDKDTLFFELAREDAERMADVAAREGLIQVMRNMLAAPEQFDWLATRLEIARKLRNDPAFHQGWAERSAELDAAITERLRRQKQAGRLRDDVPSAVLHIYLDLVLDGLVARIASGEDPKNLTAVLDLVEDSVRQQAPADS
;
A
#
# COMPACT_ATOMS: atom_id res chain seq x y z
N PRO A 1 -14.97 -32.29 2.40
CA PRO A 1 -16.05 -31.33 2.71
C PRO A 1 -15.47 -30.09 3.40
N ALA A 2 -15.34 -28.99 2.66
CA ALA A 2 -14.85 -27.73 3.20
C ALA A 2 -15.88 -27.15 4.18
N SER A 3 -15.44 -26.88 5.40
CA SER A 3 -16.23 -26.29 6.47
C SER A 3 -16.76 -24.92 6.04
N GLN A 4 -18.08 -24.74 6.09
CA GLN A 4 -18.72 -23.43 5.88
C GLN A 4 -18.37 -22.50 7.04
N PRO A 5 -18.05 -21.21 6.81
CA PRO A 5 -17.89 -20.25 7.88
C PRO A 5 -19.26 -19.86 8.46
N GLY A 6 -19.33 -19.79 9.80
CA GLY A 6 -20.54 -19.42 10.54
C GLY A 6 -20.99 -17.97 10.34
N PRO A 7 -22.21 -17.62 10.78
CA PRO A 7 -22.80 -16.31 10.56
C PRO A 7 -22.08 -15.28 11.42
N GLY A 8 -21.23 -14.47 10.78
CA GLY A 8 -20.31 -13.52 11.41
C GLY A 8 -18.87 -13.61 10.91
N GLY A 9 -18.53 -14.61 10.10
CA GLY A 9 -17.22 -14.75 9.47
C GLY A 9 -17.13 -13.95 8.17
N GLY A 10 -16.58 -12.74 8.24
CA GLY A 10 -16.19 -11.98 7.06
C GLY A 10 -15.28 -12.82 6.15
N LEU A 11 -15.44 -12.65 4.83
CA LEU A 11 -14.60 -13.26 3.82
C LEU A 11 -13.12 -13.10 4.24
N CYS A 12 -12.37 -14.19 4.43
CA CYS A 12 -10.97 -14.06 4.80
C CYS A 12 -10.22 -13.37 3.65
N CYS A 13 -9.80 -12.12 3.87
CA CYS A 13 -9.20 -11.23 2.87
C CYS A 13 -7.88 -11.75 2.28
N ALA A 14 -7.35 -12.87 2.79
CA ALA A 14 -6.20 -13.56 2.25
C ALA A 14 -6.45 -14.17 0.85
N ALA A 15 -7.64 -14.74 0.58
CA ALA A 15 -7.89 -15.41 -0.70
C ALA A 15 -8.03 -14.43 -1.88
N PRO A 16 -8.80 -13.32 -1.76
CA PRO A 16 -8.79 -12.27 -2.76
C PRO A 16 -7.39 -11.67 -3.02
N ARG A 17 -6.61 -11.38 -1.96
CA ARG A 17 -5.22 -10.88 -2.08
C ARG A 17 -4.35 -11.82 -2.90
N ARG A 18 -4.43 -13.14 -2.65
CA ARG A 18 -3.70 -14.15 -3.44
C ARG A 18 -4.10 -14.13 -4.92
N CYS A 19 -5.40 -14.02 -5.23
CA CYS A 19 -5.87 -13.95 -6.61
C CYS A 19 -5.30 -12.72 -7.33
N PHE A 20 -5.34 -11.54 -6.69
CA PHE A 20 -4.77 -10.32 -7.27
C PHE A 20 -3.24 -10.38 -7.39
N GLY A 21 -2.54 -10.85 -6.36
CA GLY A 21 -1.08 -11.01 -6.40
C GLY A 21 -0.62 -11.98 -7.50
N GLN A 22 -1.35 -13.07 -7.73
CA GLN A 22 -0.97 -14.07 -8.73
C GLN A 22 -1.33 -13.67 -10.17
N TYR A 23 -2.48 -13.02 -10.38
CA TYR A 23 -3.02 -12.78 -11.72
C TYR A 23 -3.01 -11.31 -12.15
N GLY A 24 -2.64 -10.40 -11.26
CA GLY A 24 -2.82 -8.97 -11.49
C GLY A 24 -4.27 -8.52 -11.31
N TYR A 25 -4.49 -7.21 -11.34
CA TYR A 25 -5.83 -6.62 -11.23
C TYR A 25 -6.68 -6.92 -12.47
N GLU A 26 -6.11 -6.78 -13.67
CA GLU A 26 -6.87 -6.96 -14.92
C GLU A 26 -7.24 -8.44 -15.14
N SER A 27 -6.30 -9.36 -14.92
CA SER A 27 -6.51 -10.79 -15.20
C SER A 27 -7.15 -11.57 -14.05
N ALA A 28 -7.37 -10.97 -12.88
CA ALA A 28 -8.19 -11.54 -11.81
C ALA A 28 -9.69 -11.47 -12.19
N THR A 29 -10.11 -12.35 -13.10
CA THR A 29 -11.51 -12.44 -13.54
C THR A 29 -12.41 -12.96 -12.42
N VAL A 30 -13.72 -12.71 -12.53
CA VAL A 30 -14.72 -13.26 -11.59
C VAL A 30 -14.57 -14.76 -11.42
N ARG A 31 -14.36 -15.49 -12.51
CA ARG A 31 -14.15 -16.94 -12.47
C ARG A 31 -12.92 -17.33 -11.65
N ARG A 32 -11.80 -16.62 -11.82
CA ARG A 32 -10.58 -16.88 -11.03
C ARG A 32 -10.76 -16.51 -9.57
N LEU A 33 -11.52 -15.46 -9.27
CA LEU A 33 -11.92 -15.11 -7.91
C LEU A 33 -12.78 -16.22 -7.29
N GLU A 34 -13.76 -16.76 -8.01
CA GLU A 34 -14.56 -17.91 -7.57
C GLU A 34 -13.69 -19.13 -7.28
N GLU A 35 -12.77 -19.47 -8.20
CA GLU A 35 -11.83 -20.60 -8.07
C GLU A 35 -10.87 -20.41 -6.88
N THR A 36 -10.37 -19.20 -6.65
CA THR A 36 -9.39 -18.90 -5.59
C THR A 36 -10.02 -18.75 -4.21
N ILE A 37 -11.22 -18.14 -4.13
CA ILE A 37 -11.94 -17.88 -2.88
C ILE A 37 -12.74 -19.13 -2.47
N GLY A 38 -13.13 -19.98 -3.43
CA GLY A 38 -13.97 -21.16 -3.19
C GLY A 38 -15.44 -20.83 -2.97
N LEU A 39 -15.89 -19.67 -3.44
CA LEU A 39 -17.26 -19.18 -3.31
C LEU A 39 -17.85 -18.88 -4.69
N SER A 40 -19.17 -18.97 -4.81
CA SER A 40 -19.85 -18.57 -6.04
C SER A 40 -19.80 -17.05 -6.23
N ARG A 41 -19.94 -16.60 -7.47
CA ARG A 41 -20.10 -15.20 -7.84
C ARG A 41 -21.15 -14.49 -6.99
N GLY A 42 -22.29 -15.15 -6.78
CA GLY A 42 -23.39 -14.61 -5.98
C GLY A 42 -23.00 -14.41 -4.52
N ALA A 43 -22.24 -15.33 -3.92
CA ALA A 43 -21.76 -15.19 -2.55
C ALA A 43 -20.69 -14.10 -2.43
N ILE A 44 -19.72 -14.05 -3.36
CA ILE A 44 -18.68 -13.01 -3.37
C ILE A 44 -19.33 -11.63 -3.53
N PHE A 45 -20.17 -11.46 -4.55
CA PHE A 45 -20.73 -10.14 -4.85
C PHE A 45 -22.00 -9.78 -4.06
N HIS A 46 -22.43 -10.63 -3.14
CA HIS A 46 -23.34 -10.23 -2.07
C HIS A 46 -22.60 -9.33 -1.05
N HIS A 47 -21.32 -9.60 -0.79
CA HIS A 47 -20.49 -8.82 0.12
C HIS A 47 -19.82 -7.62 -0.57
N PHE A 48 -19.45 -7.75 -1.84
CA PHE A 48 -18.77 -6.70 -2.61
C PHE A 48 -19.57 -6.40 -3.87
N LYS A 49 -19.86 -5.15 -4.21
CA LYS A 49 -20.71 -4.87 -5.37
C LYS A 49 -20.12 -5.38 -6.70
N ASP A 50 -18.80 -5.26 -6.83
CA ASP A 50 -18.03 -5.61 -8.03
C ASP A 50 -16.55 -5.85 -7.68
N LYS A 51 -15.73 -6.14 -8.71
CA LYS A 51 -14.28 -6.35 -8.56
C LYS A 51 -13.57 -5.12 -8.00
N ASP A 52 -14.03 -3.92 -8.36
CA ASP A 52 -13.41 -2.66 -7.95
C ASP A 52 -13.66 -2.43 -6.47
N THR A 53 -14.89 -2.65 -6.01
CA THR A 53 -15.27 -2.60 -4.59
C THR A 53 -14.48 -3.63 -3.79
N LEU A 54 -14.35 -4.87 -4.27
CA LEU A 54 -13.52 -5.88 -3.61
C LEU A 54 -12.06 -5.42 -3.50
N PHE A 55 -11.50 -4.88 -4.59
CA PHE A 55 -10.12 -4.38 -4.60
C PHE A 55 -9.92 -3.21 -3.64
N PHE A 56 -10.86 -2.27 -3.58
CA PHE A 56 -10.82 -1.12 -2.68
C PHE A 56 -10.90 -1.51 -1.21
N GLU A 57 -11.71 -2.51 -0.84
CA GLU A 57 -11.76 -2.99 0.55
C GLU A 57 -10.42 -3.61 0.98
N LEU A 58 -9.74 -4.35 0.09
CA LEU A 58 -8.40 -4.86 0.37
C LEU A 58 -7.37 -3.72 0.52
N ALA A 59 -7.46 -2.70 -0.34
CA ALA A 59 -6.60 -1.53 -0.27
C ALA A 59 -6.83 -0.72 1.00
N ARG A 60 -8.09 -0.61 1.47
CA ARG A 60 -8.44 0.04 2.73
C ARG A 60 -7.80 -0.64 3.93
N GLU A 61 -7.94 -1.96 4.04
CA GLU A 61 -7.34 -2.72 5.15
C GLU A 61 -5.82 -2.58 5.23
N ASP A 62 -5.17 -2.50 4.07
CA ASP A 62 -3.73 -2.31 4.01
C ASP A 62 -3.34 -0.85 4.30
N ALA A 63 -4.10 0.12 3.81
CA ALA A 63 -3.93 1.52 4.15
C ALA A 63 -4.06 1.75 5.66
N GLU A 64 -5.07 1.15 6.32
CA GLU A 64 -5.26 1.18 7.78
C GLU A 64 -4.02 0.62 8.51
N ARG A 65 -3.54 -0.57 8.11
CA ARG A 65 -2.34 -1.19 8.72
C ARG A 65 -1.08 -0.35 8.51
N MET A 66 -0.91 0.22 7.32
CA MET A 66 0.22 1.08 6.99
C MET A 66 0.13 2.42 7.72
N ALA A 67 -1.07 2.97 7.90
CA ALA A 67 -1.30 4.24 8.58
C ALA A 67 -0.86 4.18 10.05
N ASP A 68 -1.14 3.08 10.75
CA ASP A 68 -0.69 2.85 12.11
C ASP A 68 0.85 2.93 12.24
N VAL A 69 1.56 2.25 11.34
CA VAL A 69 3.03 2.26 11.30
C VAL A 69 3.56 3.63 10.87
N ALA A 70 2.96 4.26 9.86
CA ALA A 70 3.36 5.59 9.38
C ALA A 70 3.18 6.66 10.47
N ALA A 71 2.09 6.59 11.24
CA ALA A 71 1.81 7.51 12.33
C ALA A 71 2.84 7.40 13.48
N ARG A 72 3.33 6.18 13.77
CA ARG A 72 4.24 5.89 14.89
C ARG A 72 5.72 5.98 14.51
N GLU A 73 6.09 5.37 13.39
CA GLU A 73 7.48 5.12 12.99
C GLU A 73 7.85 5.77 11.66
N GLY A 74 6.90 5.88 10.73
CA GLY A 74 7.02 6.71 9.52
C GLY A 74 6.91 5.87 8.25
N LEU A 75 6.77 6.52 7.10
CA LEU A 75 6.58 5.80 5.83
C LEU A 75 7.82 4.96 5.44
N ILE A 76 9.01 5.38 5.84
CA ILE A 76 10.24 4.59 5.64
C ILE A 76 10.18 3.28 6.44
N GLN A 77 9.60 3.27 7.65
CA GLN A 77 9.43 2.03 8.40
C GLN A 77 8.40 1.09 7.73
N VAL A 78 7.34 1.65 7.16
CA VAL A 78 6.39 0.88 6.34
C VAL A 78 7.13 0.17 5.19
N MET A 79 7.99 0.90 4.47
CA MET A 79 8.83 0.36 3.41
C MET A 79 9.81 -0.72 3.90
N ARG A 80 10.44 -0.53 5.07
CA ARG A 80 11.30 -1.56 5.68
C ARG A 80 10.52 -2.83 6.04
N ASN A 81 9.30 -2.69 6.53
CA ASN A 81 8.43 -3.84 6.82
C ASN A 81 8.07 -4.60 5.53
N MET A 82 7.91 -3.91 4.40
CA MET A 82 7.70 -4.55 3.10
C MET A 82 8.88 -5.40 2.67
N LEU A 83 10.11 -4.92 2.87
CA LEU A 83 11.32 -5.69 2.57
C LEU A 83 11.51 -6.91 3.47
N ALA A 84 11.04 -6.83 4.72
CA ALA A 84 11.15 -7.91 5.69
C ALA A 84 10.16 -9.06 5.46
N ALA A 85 9.01 -8.77 4.84
CA ALA A 85 7.94 -9.74 4.60
C ALA A 85 7.26 -9.52 3.23
N PRO A 86 8.01 -9.62 2.12
CA PRO A 86 7.50 -9.26 0.78
C PRO A 86 6.23 -10.04 0.39
N GLU A 87 6.08 -11.29 0.82
CA GLU A 87 4.92 -12.14 0.55
C GLU A 87 3.60 -11.59 1.10
N GLN A 88 3.65 -10.74 2.14
CA GLN A 88 2.47 -10.06 2.70
C GLN A 88 2.01 -8.90 1.81
N PHE A 89 2.91 -8.44 0.93
CA PHE A 89 2.75 -7.28 0.08
C PHE A 89 2.76 -7.63 -1.42
N ASP A 90 2.78 -8.91 -1.79
CA ASP A 90 2.79 -9.39 -3.19
C ASP A 90 1.66 -8.75 -4.03
N TRP A 91 0.50 -8.51 -3.43
CA TRP A 91 -0.61 -7.87 -4.13
C TRP A 91 -0.35 -6.38 -4.42
N LEU A 92 0.56 -5.68 -3.72
CA LEU A 92 0.86 -4.28 -3.99
C LEU A 92 1.50 -4.06 -5.36
N ALA A 93 2.10 -5.08 -5.97
CA ALA A 93 2.53 -5.01 -7.37
C ALA A 93 1.37 -4.65 -8.31
N THR A 94 0.12 -5.02 -7.95
CA THR A 94 -1.08 -4.64 -8.70
C THR A 94 -1.37 -3.14 -8.68
N ARG A 95 -0.80 -2.36 -7.74
CA ARG A 95 -0.87 -0.88 -7.77
C ARG A 95 -0.27 -0.31 -9.05
N LEU A 96 0.75 -0.97 -9.60
CA LEU A 96 1.39 -0.52 -10.82
C LEU A 96 0.51 -0.76 -12.06
N GLU A 97 -0.34 -1.80 -12.03
CA GLU A 97 -1.28 -2.11 -13.11
C GLU A 97 -2.44 -1.12 -13.17
N ILE A 98 -2.91 -0.64 -12.00
CA ILE A 98 -4.06 0.27 -11.92
C ILE A 98 -3.71 1.73 -12.23
N ALA A 99 -2.43 2.10 -12.36
CA ALA A 99 -2.01 3.49 -12.65
C ALA A 99 -2.70 4.07 -13.90
N ARG A 100 -2.86 3.26 -14.95
CA ARG A 100 -3.61 3.66 -16.16
C ARG A 100 -5.10 3.87 -15.86
N LYS A 101 -5.69 3.03 -15.02
CA LYS A 101 -7.11 3.13 -14.65
C LYS A 101 -7.37 4.33 -13.74
N LEU A 102 -6.50 4.58 -12.75
CA LEU A 102 -6.51 5.78 -11.91
C LEU A 102 -6.49 7.07 -12.74
N ARG A 103 -5.73 7.10 -13.85
CA ARG A 103 -5.67 8.27 -14.74
C ARG A 103 -6.96 8.48 -15.55
N ASN A 104 -7.59 7.40 -16.01
CA ASN A 104 -8.60 7.46 -17.05
C ASN A 104 -10.04 7.24 -16.54
N ASP A 105 -10.21 6.79 -15.30
CA ASP A 105 -11.50 6.45 -14.70
C ASP A 105 -11.71 7.28 -13.41
N PRO A 106 -12.44 8.41 -13.49
CA PRO A 106 -12.64 9.29 -12.33
C PRO A 106 -13.33 8.63 -11.15
N ALA A 107 -14.26 7.70 -11.39
CA ALA A 107 -14.95 6.98 -10.32
C ALA A 107 -13.98 6.03 -9.60
N PHE A 108 -13.11 5.36 -10.36
CA PHE A 108 -12.08 4.52 -9.77
C PHE A 108 -11.03 5.34 -9.01
N HIS A 109 -10.61 6.50 -9.54
CA HIS A 109 -9.72 7.42 -8.85
C HIS A 109 -10.31 7.87 -7.51
N GLN A 110 -11.59 8.26 -7.50
CA GLN A 110 -12.28 8.66 -6.27
C GLN A 110 -12.35 7.49 -5.27
N GLY A 111 -12.74 6.30 -5.72
CA GLY A 111 -12.80 5.10 -4.86
C GLY A 111 -11.44 4.74 -4.27
N TRP A 112 -10.35 4.89 -5.02
CA TRP A 112 -8.99 4.71 -4.51
C TRP A 112 -8.62 5.77 -3.48
N ALA A 113 -8.81 7.05 -3.80
CA ALA A 113 -8.44 8.17 -2.93
C ALA A 113 -9.19 8.13 -1.59
N GLU A 114 -10.47 7.77 -1.60
CA GLU A 114 -11.25 7.63 -0.37
C GLU A 114 -10.70 6.54 0.56
N ARG A 115 -10.04 5.51 0.00
CA ARG A 115 -9.52 4.35 0.76
C ARG A 115 -8.06 4.52 1.15
N SER A 116 -7.28 5.33 0.42
CA SER A 116 -5.92 5.71 0.82
C SER A 116 -5.87 6.89 1.80
N ALA A 117 -6.97 7.63 1.94
CA ALA A 117 -7.02 8.89 2.71
C ALA A 117 -6.48 8.79 4.15
N GLU A 118 -6.69 7.66 4.83
CA GLU A 118 -6.21 7.46 6.21
C GLU A 118 -4.68 7.39 6.27
N LEU A 119 -4.06 6.66 5.33
CA LEU A 119 -2.61 6.59 5.21
C LEU A 119 -2.03 7.97 4.86
N ASP A 120 -2.63 8.65 3.89
CA ASP A 120 -2.18 9.98 3.45
C ASP A 120 -2.24 11.01 4.60
N ALA A 121 -3.30 10.95 5.40
CA ALA A 121 -3.45 11.78 6.59
C ALA A 121 -2.40 11.44 7.67
N ALA A 122 -2.15 10.16 7.92
CA ALA A 122 -1.15 9.71 8.89
C ALA A 122 0.27 10.15 8.51
N ILE A 123 0.64 10.04 7.24
CA ILE A 123 1.93 10.51 6.71
C ILE A 123 2.05 12.02 6.86
N THR A 124 1.03 12.77 6.41
CA THR A 124 1.04 14.23 6.45
C THR A 124 1.19 14.76 7.88
N GLU A 125 0.40 14.23 8.81
CA GLU A 125 0.46 14.62 10.22
C GLU A 125 1.79 14.23 10.86
N ARG A 126 2.36 13.08 10.48
CA ARG A 126 3.69 12.69 10.98
C ARG A 126 4.78 13.63 10.49
N LEU A 127 4.81 13.95 9.19
CA LEU A 127 5.78 14.88 8.61
C LEU A 127 5.70 16.24 9.31
N ARG A 128 4.48 16.74 9.53
CA ARG A 128 4.24 17.97 10.28
C ARG A 128 4.84 17.92 11.69
N ARG A 129 4.56 16.85 12.46
CA ARG A 129 5.09 16.67 13.82
C ARG A 129 6.61 16.55 13.86
N GLN A 130 7.22 15.79 12.95
CA GLN A 130 8.68 15.63 12.94
C GLN A 130 9.42 16.91 12.50
N LYS A 131 8.83 17.69 11.59
CA LYS A 131 9.37 19.00 11.20
C LYS A 131 9.30 20.01 12.36
N GLN A 132 8.19 20.06 13.09
CA GLN A 132 8.07 20.88 14.31
C GLN A 132 9.04 20.48 15.42
N ALA A 133 9.39 19.20 15.48
CA ALA A 133 10.40 18.68 16.41
C ALA A 133 11.86 18.90 15.94
N GLY A 134 12.09 19.58 14.80
CA GLY A 134 13.42 19.84 14.26
C GLY A 134 14.16 18.59 13.76
N ARG A 135 13.44 17.50 13.48
CA ARG A 135 14.04 16.23 13.04
C ARG A 135 14.09 16.07 11.52
N LEU A 136 13.19 16.75 10.81
CA LEU A 136 13.17 16.80 9.35
C LEU A 136 13.73 18.12 8.86
N ARG A 137 14.32 18.07 7.67
CA ARG A 137 14.82 19.25 6.95
C ARG A 137 13.77 20.36 6.85
N ASP A 138 14.16 21.58 7.15
CA ASP A 138 13.28 22.75 7.18
C ASP A 138 13.21 23.52 5.86
N ASP A 139 14.22 23.37 5.01
CA ASP A 139 14.36 23.98 3.68
C ASP A 139 13.36 23.46 2.62
N VAL A 140 12.75 22.28 2.83
CA VAL A 140 11.79 21.67 1.88
C VAL A 140 10.37 21.62 2.46
N PRO A 141 9.31 22.01 1.72
CA PRO A 141 7.93 21.89 2.18
C PRO A 141 7.51 20.44 2.46
N SER A 142 6.70 20.20 3.49
CA SER A 142 6.24 18.85 3.86
C SER A 142 5.48 18.13 2.73
N ALA A 143 4.76 18.88 1.88
CA ALA A 143 4.07 18.31 0.73
C ALA A 143 5.05 17.72 -0.31
N VAL A 144 6.21 18.35 -0.49
CA VAL A 144 7.27 17.83 -1.38
C VAL A 144 7.92 16.60 -0.77
N LEU A 145 8.15 16.58 0.56
CA LEU A 145 8.65 15.40 1.25
C LEU A 145 7.67 14.21 1.16
N HIS A 146 6.36 14.48 1.23
CA HIS A 146 5.33 13.46 1.05
C HIS A 146 5.43 12.84 -0.36
N ILE A 147 5.38 13.68 -1.41
CA ILE A 147 5.51 13.22 -2.80
C ILE A 147 6.82 12.45 -3.01
N TYR A 148 7.92 12.92 -2.42
CA TYR A 148 9.20 12.23 -2.49
C TYR A 148 9.12 10.82 -1.90
N LEU A 149 8.54 10.66 -0.70
CA LEU A 149 8.39 9.35 -0.07
C LEU A 149 7.43 8.44 -0.83
N ASP A 150 6.38 8.97 -1.45
CA ASP A 150 5.48 8.20 -2.33
C ASP A 150 6.20 7.68 -3.57
N LEU A 151 7.03 8.51 -4.21
CA LEU A 151 7.86 8.10 -5.34
C LEU A 151 8.81 6.96 -4.96
N VAL A 152 9.40 7.03 -3.76
CA VAL A 152 10.25 5.95 -3.24
C VAL A 152 9.43 4.68 -3.00
N LEU A 153 8.25 4.79 -2.39
CA LEU A 153 7.36 3.65 -2.14
C LEU A 153 6.95 2.95 -3.44
N ASP A 154 6.48 3.70 -4.44
CA ASP A 154 6.07 3.13 -5.73
C ASP A 154 7.26 2.48 -6.44
N GLY A 155 8.44 3.11 -6.40
CA GLY A 155 9.69 2.55 -6.92
C GLY A 155 10.11 1.28 -6.20
N LEU A 156 9.99 1.24 -4.87
CA LEU A 156 10.31 0.08 -4.05
C LEU A 156 9.41 -1.11 -4.40
N VAL A 157 8.10 -0.89 -4.49
CA VAL A 157 7.12 -1.91 -4.89
C VAL A 157 7.47 -2.48 -6.27
N ALA A 158 7.82 -1.61 -7.23
CA ALA A 158 8.23 -2.07 -8.57
C ALA A 158 9.51 -2.92 -8.56
N ARG A 159 10.48 -2.60 -7.69
CA ARG A 159 11.74 -3.34 -7.58
C ARG A 159 11.57 -4.68 -6.88
N ILE A 160 10.77 -4.74 -5.81
CA ILE A 160 10.38 -5.99 -5.14
C ILE A 160 9.69 -6.92 -6.15
N ALA A 161 8.70 -6.40 -6.90
CA ALA A 161 7.97 -7.17 -7.90
C ALA A 161 8.87 -7.69 -9.04
N SER A 162 9.99 -7.00 -9.32
CA SER A 162 10.98 -7.41 -10.32
C SER A 162 12.07 -8.35 -9.79
N GLY A 163 12.04 -8.71 -8.49
CA GLY A 163 13.02 -9.61 -7.88
C GLY A 163 14.37 -8.97 -7.52
N GLU A 164 14.41 -7.65 -7.29
CA GLU A 164 15.63 -6.96 -6.83
C GLU A 164 16.10 -7.47 -5.46
N ASP A 165 17.42 -7.45 -5.20
CA ASP A 165 17.98 -7.87 -3.90
C ASP A 165 17.50 -6.96 -2.75
N PRO A 166 16.81 -7.51 -1.72
CA PRO A 166 16.36 -6.74 -0.57
C PRO A 166 17.48 -5.99 0.18
N LYS A 167 18.74 -6.45 0.09
CA LYS A 167 19.89 -5.77 0.73
C LYS A 167 20.17 -4.42 0.08
N ASN A 168 20.15 -4.35 -1.25
CA ASN A 168 20.34 -3.09 -1.97
C ASN A 168 19.20 -2.12 -1.66
N LEU A 169 17.96 -2.62 -1.64
CA LEU A 169 16.79 -1.81 -1.31
C LEU A 169 16.84 -1.29 0.13
N THR A 170 17.36 -2.08 1.08
CA THR A 170 17.57 -1.62 2.47
C THR A 170 18.55 -0.45 2.53
N ALA A 171 19.69 -0.55 1.84
CA ALA A 171 20.68 0.54 1.77
C ALA A 171 20.11 1.80 1.07
N VAL A 172 19.23 1.63 0.08
CA VAL A 172 18.50 2.74 -0.53
C VAL A 172 17.58 3.43 0.48
N LEU A 173 16.89 2.68 1.34
CA LEU A 173 16.04 3.27 2.37
C LEU A 173 16.84 4.05 3.42
N ASP A 174 18.08 3.65 3.71
CA ASP A 174 19.00 4.42 4.57
C ASP A 174 19.33 5.78 3.94
N LEU A 175 19.64 5.81 2.64
CA LEU A 175 19.88 7.06 1.89
C LEU A 175 18.64 7.97 1.88
N VAL A 176 17.47 7.38 1.66
CA VAL A 176 16.18 8.11 1.68
C VAL A 176 15.95 8.72 3.06
N GLU A 177 16.22 7.97 4.13
CA GLU A 177 16.08 8.45 5.50
C GLU A 177 17.02 9.61 5.81
N ASP A 178 18.29 9.51 5.41
CA ASP A 178 19.26 10.58 5.57
C ASP A 178 18.87 11.84 4.78
N SER A 179 18.27 11.68 3.59
CA SER A 179 17.88 12.80 2.72
C SER A 179 16.78 13.70 3.29
N VAL A 180 15.96 13.18 4.21
CA VAL A 180 14.81 13.91 4.80
C VAL A 180 15.11 14.44 6.20
N ARG A 181 16.15 13.93 6.86
CA ARG A 181 16.57 14.36 8.20
C ARG A 181 17.16 15.78 8.15
N GLN A 182 16.96 16.54 9.22
CA GLN A 182 17.68 17.80 9.41
C GLN A 182 19.17 17.46 9.54
N GLN A 183 20.00 17.98 8.65
CA GLN A 183 21.45 17.89 8.82
C GLN A 183 21.85 18.87 9.92
N ALA A 184 22.69 18.44 10.85
CA ALA A 184 23.34 19.36 11.76
C ALA A 184 24.08 20.41 10.91
N PRO A 185 24.05 21.70 11.29
CA PRO A 185 24.87 22.69 10.61
C PRO A 185 26.32 22.17 10.61
N ALA A 186 26.95 22.14 9.44
CA ALA A 186 28.36 21.80 9.34
C ALA A 186 29.12 22.84 10.18
N ASP A 187 29.70 22.40 11.30
CA ASP A 187 30.55 23.24 12.14
C ASP A 187 31.56 23.93 11.23
N SER A 188 31.42 25.24 11.11
CA SER A 188 32.27 26.14 10.32
C SER A 188 33.17 26.92 11.27
#